data_AF-A0A256ZG67-F1
#
_entry.id   AF-A0A256ZG67-F1
#
_cell.length_a   1.000
_cell.length_b   1.000
_cell.length_c   1.000
_cell.angle_alpha   90.00
_cell.angle_beta   90.00
_cell.angle_gamma   90.00
#
_symmetry.space_group_name_H-M   'P 1'
#
loop_
_entity.id
_entity.type
_entity.pdbx_description
1 polymer ?
#
loop_
_entity_poly.entity_id
_entity_poly.type
_entity_poly.pdbx_seq_one_letter_code
_entity_poly.pdbx_strand_id
1 'polypeptide(L)'
;MGRGWVVELSERLIGVCGLYCGWCPYYIAGTKEFKCGGCWSREGCEIRNCAASKGVEICTFCPEFPCQKLYNMYGKMADFLNQIKKDFVGGVRKGQG
;
A
#
# COMPACT_ATOMS: atom_id res chain seq x y z
N MET A 1 23.76 14.52 -15.01
CA MET A 1 22.45 14.84 -15.64
C MET A 1 21.44 13.81 -15.17
N GLY A 2 20.48 14.27 -14.39
CA GLY A 2 19.61 13.42 -13.57
C GLY A 2 18.70 12.54 -14.43
N ARG A 3 18.64 11.25 -14.09
CA ARG A 3 17.56 10.38 -14.52
C ARG A 3 16.29 10.88 -13.83
N GLY A 4 15.55 11.77 -14.50
CA GLY A 4 14.20 12.13 -14.09
C GLY A 4 13.35 10.86 -14.16
N TRP A 5 13.01 10.29 -13.01
CA TRP A 5 12.07 9.18 -12.94
C TRP A 5 10.68 9.74 -13.16
N VAL A 6 10.26 9.83 -14.42
CA VAL A 6 8.84 10.01 -14.72
C VAL A 6 8.17 8.70 -14.35
N VAL A 7 7.50 8.68 -13.19
CA VAL A 7 6.71 7.55 -12.73
C VAL A 7 5.29 7.79 -13.19
N GLU A 8 4.83 7.01 -14.16
CA GLU A 8 3.40 6.97 -14.49
C GLU A 8 2.65 6.34 -13.33
N LEU A 9 1.77 7.11 -12.70
CA LEU A 9 0.95 6.66 -11.57
C LEU A 9 -0.41 6.20 -12.08
N SER A 10 -0.90 5.13 -11.48
CA SER A 10 -2.25 4.61 -11.71
C SER A 10 -3.08 4.82 -10.45
N GLU A 11 -4.14 5.62 -10.54
CA GLU A 11 -5.02 5.92 -9.40
C GLU A 11 -5.63 4.65 -8.78
N ARG A 12 -5.85 3.61 -9.61
CA ARG A 12 -6.33 2.30 -9.16
C ARG A 12 -5.39 1.59 -8.17
N LEU A 13 -4.12 2.01 -8.11
CA LEU A 13 -3.13 1.47 -7.18
C LEU A 13 -3.00 2.32 -5.91
N ILE A 14 -3.72 3.43 -5.80
CA ILE A 14 -3.85 4.16 -4.54
C ILE A 14 -4.82 3.38 -3.67
N GLY A 15 -4.35 2.89 -2.53
CA GLY A 15 -5.23 2.28 -1.55
C GLY A 15 -6.04 3.35 -0.82
N VAL A 16 -7.20 2.96 -0.29
CA VAL A 16 -8.05 3.84 0.54
C VAL A 16 -7.29 4.58 1.66
N CYS A 17 -6.21 3.98 2.19
CA CYS A 17 -5.39 4.60 3.23
C CYS A 17 -4.39 5.64 2.71
N GLY A 18 -4.31 5.87 1.40
CA GLY A 18 -3.33 6.75 0.75
C GLY A 18 -2.00 6.09 0.39
N LEU A 19 -1.77 4.82 0.75
CA LEU A 19 -0.58 4.08 0.32
C LEU A 19 -0.69 3.64 -1.14
N TYR A 20 0.41 3.78 -1.88
CA TYR A 20 0.47 3.39 -3.28
C TYR A 20 0.95 1.93 -3.45
N CYS A 21 0.04 1.02 -3.79
CA CYS A 21 0.33 -0.39 -4.03
C CYS A 21 1.36 -0.61 -5.14
N GLY A 22 1.46 0.29 -6.13
CA GLY A 22 2.45 0.22 -7.21
C GLY A 22 3.90 0.37 -6.75
N TRP A 23 4.14 0.69 -5.48
CA TRP A 23 5.47 0.67 -4.84
C TRP A 23 5.62 -0.43 -3.78
N CYS A 24 4.60 -1.25 -3.55
CA CYS A 24 4.65 -2.34 -2.58
C CYS A 24 5.38 -3.56 -3.18
N PRO A 25 6.44 -4.09 -2.53
CA PRO A 25 7.17 -5.27 -2.99
C PRO A 25 6.30 -6.50 -3.22
N TYR A 26 5.35 -6.77 -2.34
CA TYR A 26 4.44 -7.91 -2.47
C TYR A 26 3.44 -7.76 -3.61
N TYR A 27 3.12 -6.52 -4.02
CA TYR A 27 2.28 -6.28 -5.19
C TYR A 27 3.09 -6.41 -6.47
N ILE A 28 4.24 -5.73 -6.55
CA ILE A 28 5.03 -5.66 -7.79
C ILE A 28 5.82 -6.94 -8.08
N ALA A 29 6.40 -7.58 -7.06
CA ALA A 29 7.21 -8.79 -7.20
C ALA A 29 6.50 -10.01 -6.59
N GLY A 30 6.08 -9.93 -5.32
CA GLY A 30 5.62 -11.09 -4.57
C GLY A 30 6.77 -12.01 -4.14
N THR A 31 6.45 -13.05 -3.37
CA THR A 31 7.36 -14.14 -2.98
C THR A 31 6.88 -15.45 -3.62
N LYS A 32 7.57 -16.57 -3.35
CA LYS A 32 7.11 -17.90 -3.79
C LYS A 32 5.79 -18.30 -3.09
N GLU A 33 5.58 -17.82 -1.87
CA GLU A 33 4.47 -18.17 -1.00
C GLU A 33 3.31 -17.17 -1.09
N PHE A 34 3.59 -15.92 -1.47
CA PHE A 34 2.59 -14.84 -1.39
C PHE A 34 2.74 -13.76 -2.46
N LYS A 35 1.63 -13.46 -3.15
CA LYS A 35 1.50 -12.31 -4.06
C LYS A 35 0.30 -11.48 -3.62
N CYS A 36 0.51 -10.20 -3.34
CA CYS A 36 -0.57 -9.28 -3.01
C CYS A 36 -1.28 -8.84 -4.30
N GLY A 37 -2.60 -9.03 -4.39
CA GLY A 37 -3.39 -8.53 -5.53
C GLY A 37 -3.69 -7.02 -5.49
N GLY A 38 -3.29 -6.33 -4.42
CA GLY A 38 -3.47 -4.89 -4.25
C GLY A 38 -4.60 -4.52 -3.29
N CYS A 39 -4.73 -3.23 -2.99
CA CYS A 39 -5.66 -2.77 -1.97
C CYS A 39 -7.11 -3.16 -2.27
N TRP A 40 -7.52 -3.16 -3.52
CA TRP A 40 -8.92 -3.36 -3.91
C TRP A 40 -9.30 -4.82 -4.15
N SER A 41 -8.31 -5.73 -4.26
CA SER A 41 -8.58 -7.16 -4.46
C SER A 41 -8.51 -7.98 -3.18
N ARG A 42 -7.91 -7.46 -2.10
CA ARG A 42 -7.74 -8.22 -0.86
C ARG A 42 -9.07 -8.36 -0.11
N GLU A 43 -9.31 -9.52 0.46
CA GLU A 43 -10.42 -9.73 1.39
C GLU A 43 -10.16 -9.00 2.71
N GLY A 44 -11.18 -8.32 3.25
CA GLY A 44 -11.10 -7.65 4.55
C GLY A 44 -10.19 -6.40 4.63
N CYS A 45 -10.76 -5.29 5.08
CA CYS A 45 -9.99 -4.12 5.50
C CYS A 45 -10.84 -3.19 6.36
N GLU A 46 -10.45 -3.02 7.62
CA GLU A 46 -11.15 -2.07 8.49
C GLU A 46 -11.05 -0.62 8.02
N ILE A 47 -9.97 -0.24 7.33
CA ILE A 47 -9.82 1.11 6.78
C ILE A 47 -10.76 1.32 5.59
N ARG A 48 -10.93 0.33 4.70
CA ARG A 48 -11.92 0.42 3.61
C ARG A 48 -13.32 0.49 4.16
N ASN A 49 -13.64 -0.34 5.15
CA ASN A 49 -14.96 -0.34 5.78
C ASN A 49 -15.24 1.03 6.44
N CYS A 50 -14.25 1.62 7.12
CA CYS A 50 -14.39 2.92 7.75
C CYS A 50 -14.54 4.07 6.73
N ALA A 51 -13.80 4.04 5.63
CA ALA A 51 -13.93 5.03 4.56
C ALA A 51 -15.30 4.92 3.87
N ALA A 52 -15.75 3.70 3.57
CA ALA A 52 -17.07 3.43 3.01
C ALA A 52 -18.19 3.92 3.93
N SER A 53 -18.11 3.67 5.24
CA SER A 53 -19.12 4.17 6.20
C SER A 53 -19.16 5.70 6.31
N LYS A 54 -18.11 6.39 5.88
CA LYS A 54 -18.00 7.86 5.88
C LYS A 54 -18.23 8.47 4.50
N GLY A 55 -18.45 7.64 3.47
CA GLY A 55 -18.65 8.10 2.10
C GLY A 55 -17.41 8.78 1.49
N VAL A 56 -16.20 8.42 1.92
CA VAL A 56 -14.95 8.99 1.39
C VAL A 56 -14.16 7.97 0.58
N GLU A 57 -13.62 8.41 -0.55
CA GLU A 57 -12.86 7.56 -1.48
C GLU A 57 -11.50 7.14 -0.91
N ILE A 58 -10.81 8.09 -0.29
CA ILE A 58 -9.53 7.88 0.40
C ILE A 58 -9.55 8.61 1.75
N CYS A 59 -8.77 8.12 2.71
CA CYS A 59 -8.76 8.65 4.07
C CYS A 59 -8.40 10.13 4.14
N THR A 60 -7.59 10.66 3.21
CA THR A 60 -7.22 12.08 3.16
C THR A 60 -8.40 13.00 2.81
N PHE A 61 -9.51 12.47 2.31
CA PHE A 61 -10.76 13.21 2.11
C PHE A 61 -11.68 13.18 3.33
N CYS A 62 -11.32 12.43 4.37
CA CYS A 62 -12.07 12.38 5.62
C CYS A 62 -11.89 13.69 6.41
N PRO A 63 -12.97 14.32 6.92
CA PRO A 63 -12.86 15.51 7.78
C PRO A 63 -12.10 15.27 9.09
N GLU A 64 -12.02 14.01 9.55
CA GLU A 64 -11.27 13.62 10.74
C GLU A 64 -9.83 13.21 10.41
N PHE A 65 -9.36 13.41 9.18
CA PHE A 65 -8.01 13.06 8.80
C PHE A 65 -6.98 13.99 9.47
N PRO A 66 -5.87 13.46 10.00
CA PRO A 66 -5.58 12.04 10.24
C PRO A 66 -6.26 11.53 11.54
N CYS A 67 -7.00 10.42 11.45
CA CYS A 67 -7.71 9.87 12.61
C CYS A 67 -6.93 8.75 13.32
N GLN A 68 -7.30 8.44 14.56
CA GLN A 68 -6.63 7.41 15.37
C GLN A 68 -6.64 6.02 14.71
N LYS A 69 -7.73 5.65 14.01
CA LYS A 69 -7.79 4.35 13.31
C LYS A 69 -6.73 4.26 12.21
N LEU A 70 -6.47 5.35 11.49
CA LEU A 70 -5.42 5.40 10.47
C LEU A 70 -4.03 5.38 11.12
N TYR A 71 -3.82 6.14 12.21
CA TYR A 71 -2.57 6.08 12.98
C TYR A 71 -2.24 4.67 13.48
N ASN A 72 -3.22 3.94 14.01
CA ASN A 72 -3.03 2.57 14.46
C ASN A 72 -2.61 1.63 13.32
N MET A 73 -3.10 1.88 12.09
CA MET A 73 -2.69 1.13 10.91
C MET A 73 -1.25 1.47 10.48
N TYR A 74 -0.90 2.76 10.43
CA TYR A 74 0.46 3.18 10.11
C TYR A 74 1.50 2.81 11.16
N GLY A 75 1.11 2.73 12.44
CA GLY A 75 1.99 2.29 13.53
C GLY A 75 2.56 0.89 13.32
N LYS A 76 1.89 0.04 12.53
CA LYS A 76 2.35 -1.32 12.17
C LYS A 76 3.28 -1.35 10.96
N MET A 77 3.63 -0.21 10.36
CA MET A 77 4.51 -0.18 9.19
C MET A 77 5.95 -0.60 9.51
N ALA A 78 6.40 -0.46 10.76
CA ALA A 78 7.70 -0.98 11.17
C ALA A 78 7.78 -2.51 11.00
N ASP A 79 6.74 -3.23 11.44
CA ASP A 79 6.64 -4.68 11.29
C ASP A 79 6.57 -5.08 9.82
N PHE A 80 5.79 -4.35 9.03
CA PHE A 80 5.70 -4.54 7.58
C PHE A 80 7.08 -4.38 6.89
N LEU A 81 7.84 -3.34 7.25
CA LEU A 81 9.19 -3.11 6.74
C LEU A 81 10.16 -4.22 7.17
N ASN A 82 10.06 -4.68 8.42
CA ASN A 82 10.86 -5.79 8.91
C ASN A 82 10.58 -7.07 8.12
N GLN A 83 9.32 -7.32 7.76
CA GLN A 83 8.95 -8.46 6.92
C GLN A 83 9.50 -8.31 5.50
N ILE A 84 9.40 -7.13 4.88
CA ILE A 84 10.00 -6.87 3.55
C ILE A 84 11.50 -7.18 3.55
N LYS A 85 12.25 -6.76 4.58
CA LYS A 85 13.69 -7.02 4.66
C LYS A 85 14.02 -8.51 4.69
N LYS A 86 13.15 -9.33 5.31
CA LYS A 86 13.30 -10.78 5.36
C LYS A 86 12.95 -11.44 4.02
N ASP A 87 11.87 -11.01 3.40
CA ASP A 87 11.34 -11.67 2.19
C ASP A 87 12.09 -11.23 0.92
N PHE A 88 12.68 -10.03 0.94
CA PHE A 88 13.39 -9.43 -0.19
C PHE A 88 14.83 -9.07 0.19
N VAL A 89 15.60 -10.03 0.73
CA VAL A 89 17.00 -9.84 1.17
C VAL A 89 17.89 -9.24 0.06
N GLY A 90 17.64 -9.62 -1.20
CA GLY A 90 18.36 -9.11 -2.38
C GLY A 90 17.85 -7.78 -2.95
N GLY A 91 16.90 -7.14 -2.28
CA GLY A 91 16.18 -5.97 -2.77
C GLY A 91 15.07 -6.33 -3.76
N VAL A 92 14.35 -5.29 -4.20
CA VAL A 92 13.15 -5.42 -5.05
C VAL A 92 13.46 -4.80 -6.41
N ARG A 93 13.47 -5.61 -7.46
CA ARG A 93 13.62 -5.12 -8.84
C ARG A 93 12.27 -5.15 -9.54
N LYS A 94 11.84 -4.01 -10.10
CA LYS A 94 10.68 -3.97 -11.00
C LYS A 94 11.00 -4.80 -12.24
N GLY A 95 10.13 -5.76 -12.61
CA GLY A 95 10.22 -6.47 -13.89
C GLY A 95 10.73 -7.92 -13.87
N GLN A 96 10.72 -8.61 -12.74
CA GLN A 96 10.85 -10.08 -12.73
C GLN A 96 9.46 -10.69 -12.56
N GLY A 97 8.72 -10.74 -13.67
CA GLY A 97 7.63 -11.69 -13.90
C GLY A 97 8.13 -12.77 -14.83
#